data_AF-A0A350Q894-F1
#
_entry.id   AF-A0A350Q894-F1
#
_cell.length_a   1.000
_cell.length_b   1.000
_cell.length_c   1.000
_cell.angle_alpha   90.00
_cell.angle_beta   90.00
_cell.angle_gamma   90.00
#
_symmetry.space_group_name_H-M   'P 1'
#
loop_
_entity.id
_entity.type
_entity.pdbx_description
1 polymer ?
#
loop_
_entity_poly.entity_id
_entity_poly.type
_entity_poly.pdbx_seq_one_letter_code
_entity_poly.pdbx_strand_id
1 'polypeptide(L)' 'MGALAFIGPRLRTVVPREVKLHHVSRPEHASPAEGKHIDHVVEQARVIREAFGEPSPRDL' A
#
# COMPACT_ATOMS: atom_id res chain seq x y z
N MET A 1 -6.11 4.67 -5.27
CA MET A 1 -6.58 6.01 -4.82
C MET A 1 -5.67 6.58 -3.73
N GLY A 2 -5.96 7.78 -3.23
CA GLY A 2 -5.21 8.42 -2.14
C GLY A 2 -4.15 9.42 -2.66
N ALA A 3 -3.15 9.71 -1.83
CA ALA A 3 -2.19 10.78 -2.13
C ALA A 3 -1.17 10.42 -3.23
N LEU A 4 -1.01 9.14 -3.60
CA LEU A 4 0.10 8.67 -4.44
C LEU A 4 0.24 9.44 -5.76
N ALA A 5 -0.85 9.64 -6.51
CA ALA A 5 -0.79 10.31 -7.80
C ALA A 5 -0.31 11.77 -7.68
N PHE A 6 -0.61 12.42 -6.55
CA PHE A 6 -0.18 13.78 -6.27
C PHE A 6 1.24 13.82 -5.67
N ILE A 7 1.50 13.02 -4.63
CA ILE A 7 2.75 13.10 -3.86
C ILE A 7 3.89 12.29 -4.48
N GLY A 8 3.60 11.23 -5.23
CA GLY A 8 4.59 10.33 -5.83
C GLY A 8 5.64 11.05 -6.69
N PRO A 9 5.25 11.94 -7.62
CA PRO A 9 6.21 12.75 -8.37
C PRO A 9 7.07 13.65 -7.48
N ARG A 10 6.50 14.19 -6.39
CA ARG A 10 7.19 15.09 -5.44
C ARG A 10 8.15 14.34 -4.52
N LEU A 11 7.81 13.13 -4.10
CA LEU A 11 8.73 12.28 -3.32
C LEU A 11 9.96 11.92 -4.15
N ARG A 12 9.79 11.62 -5.43
CA ARG A 12 10.91 11.32 -6.35
C ARG A 12 11.88 12.49 -6.55
N THR A 13 11.50 13.73 -6.24
CA THR A 13 12.42 14.87 -6.32
C THR A 13 13.23 15.08 -5.04
N VAL A 14 12.84 14.48 -3.91
CA VAL A 14 13.50 14.68 -2.60
C VAL A 14 14.17 13.43 -2.06
N VAL A 15 13.77 12.23 -2.50
CA VAL A 15 14.39 10.97 -2.10
C VAL A 15 15.67 10.76 -2.92
N PRO A 16 16.83 10.50 -2.27
CA PRO A 16 18.07 10.17 -2.96
C PRO A 16 17.92 8.94 -3.87
N ARG A 17 18.64 8.90 -5.00
CA ARG A 17 18.48 7.85 -6.01
C ARG A 17 18.94 6.47 -5.53
N GLU A 18 19.82 6.45 -4.54
CA GLU A 18 20.38 5.26 -3.90
C GLU A 18 19.38 4.61 -2.94
N VAL A 19 18.39 5.38 -2.46
CA VAL A 19 17.36 4.90 -1.55
C VAL A 19 16.17 4.39 -2.38
N LYS A 20 15.92 3.08 -2.29
CA LYS A 20 14.75 2.47 -2.96
C LYS A 20 13.46 2.97 -2.31
N LEU A 21 12.63 3.65 -3.09
CA LEU A 21 11.28 4.06 -2.69
C LEU A 21 10.27 3.03 -3.18
N HIS A 22 9.67 2.29 -2.24
CA HIS A 22 8.59 1.35 -2.50
C HIS A 22 7.22 1.96 -2.14
N HIS A 23 6.18 1.54 -2.85
CA HIS A 23 4.80 1.95 -2.57
C HIS A 23 4.01 0.71 -2.14
N VAL A 24 3.43 0.79 -0.94
CA VAL A 24 2.58 -0.25 -0.37
C VAL A 24 1.21 0.36 -0.12
N SER A 25 0.19 -0.21 -0.75
CA SER A 25 -1.20 0.23 -0.62
C SER A 25 -2.17 -0.90 -0.88
N ARG A 26 -3.45 -0.62 -0.67
CA ARG A 26 -4.53 -1.43 -1.21
C ARG A 26 -4.50 -1.40 -2.75
N PRO A 27 -4.96 -2.47 -3.42
CA PRO A 27 -5.14 -2.47 -4.86
C PRO A 27 -6.09 -1.35 -5.31
N GLU A 28 -5.97 -0.95 -6.57
CA GLU A 28 -6.94 -0.02 -7.17
C GLU A 28 -8.31 -0.69 -7.30
N HIS A 29 -9.33 -0.06 -6.74
CA HIS A 29 -10.71 -0.51 -6.78
C HIS A 29 -11.63 0.65 -7.19
N ALA A 30 -12.75 0.32 -7.83
CA ALA A 30 -13.79 1.30 -8.16
C ALA A 30 -14.50 1.82 -6.89
N SER A 31 -14.67 0.95 -5.88
CA SER A 31 -15.15 1.35 -4.56
C SER A 31 -13.99 1.78 -3.65
N PRO A 32 -14.19 2.71 -2.70
CA PRO A 32 -13.12 3.16 -1.81
C PRO A 32 -12.57 2.09 -0.86
N ALA A 33 -13.34 1.06 -0.56
CA ALA A 33 -13.00 -0.01 0.37
C ALA A 33 -13.76 -1.31 0.03
N GLU A 34 -13.43 -2.38 0.73
CA GLU A 34 -14.11 -3.68 0.66
C GLU A 34 -15.51 -3.57 1.29
N GLY A 35 -16.47 -4.32 0.74
CA GLY A 35 -17.85 -4.30 1.23
C GLY A 35 -18.06 -5.09 2.54
N LYS A 36 -17.14 -5.99 2.90
CA LYS A 36 -17.23 -6.80 4.12
C LYS A 36 -16.14 -6.43 5.11
N HIS A 37 -16.49 -6.39 6.40
CA HIS A 37 -15.55 -6.08 7.46
C HIS A 37 -14.36 -7.05 7.52
N ILE A 38 -14.61 -8.35 7.35
CA ILE A 38 -13.52 -9.35 7.39
C ILE A 38 -12.52 -9.15 6.25
N ASP A 39 -12.99 -8.85 5.04
CA ASP A 39 -12.13 -8.58 3.89
C ASP A 39 -11.29 -7.33 4.14
N HIS A 40 -11.88 -6.31 4.76
CA HIS A 40 -11.18 -5.09 5.14
C HIS A 40 -10.07 -5.33 6.17
N VAL A 41 -10.33 -6.18 7.18
CA VAL A 41 -9.35 -6.55 8.22
C VAL A 41 -8.18 -7.33 7.61
N VAL A 42 -8.47 -8.30 6.74
CA VAL A 42 -7.44 -9.07 6.03
C VAL A 42 -6.58 -8.16 5.17
N GLU A 43 -7.19 -7.23 4.42
CA GLU A 43 -6.47 -6.29 3.57
C GLU A 43 -5.64 -5.28 4.38
N GLN A 44 -6.14 -4.80 5.53
CA GLN A 44 -5.32 -3.96 6.44
C GLN A 44 -4.08 -4.71 6.92
N ALA A 45 -4.25 -5.94 7.41
CA ALA A 45 -3.16 -6.74 7.91
C ALA A 45 -2.11 -7.00 6.81
N ARG A 46 -2.55 -7.23 5.57
CA ARG A 46 -1.67 -7.38 4.40
C ARG A 46 -0.82 -6.13 4.15
N VAL A 47 -1.44 -4.95 4.07
CA VAL A 47 -0.75 -3.67 3.82
C VAL A 47 0.29 -3.37 4.89
N ILE A 48 -0.06 -3.60 6.17
CA ILE A 48 0.87 -3.38 7.29
C ILE A 48 2.07 -4.31 7.18
N ARG A 49 1.85 -5.62 7.01
CA ARG A 49 2.94 -6.61 6.92
C ARG A 49 3.85 -6.36 5.72
N GLU A 50 3.29 -6.07 4.56
CA GLU A 50 4.07 -5.75 3.36
C GLU A 50 4.96 -4.51 3.58
N ALA A 51 4.47 -3.49 4.29
CA ALA A 51 5.26 -2.30 4.62
C ALA A 51 6.46 -2.61 5.54
N PHE A 52 6.37 -3.66 6.36
CA PHE A 52 7.47 -4.15 7.20
C PHE A 52 8.31 -5.25 6.52
N GLY A 53 7.98 -5.66 5.29
CA GLY A 53 8.64 -6.77 4.61
C GLY A 53 8.32 -8.15 5.20
N GLU A 54 7.20 -8.27 5.91
CA GLU A 54 6.71 -9.52 6.49
C GLU A 54 5.77 -10.28 5.52
N PRO A 55 5.64 -11.62 5.66
CA PRO A 55 4.73 -12.41 4.85
C PRO A 55 3.27 -11.96 4.98
N SER A 56 2.56 -11.91 3.86
CA SER A 56 1.16 -11.48 3.82
C SER A 56 0.23 -12.60 4.34
N PRO A 57 -0.92 -12.27 4.95
CA PRO A 57 -1.90 -13.26 5.38
C PRO A 57 -2.50 -14.10 4.23
N ARG A 58 -2.34 -13.67 2.98
CA ARG A 58 -2.78 -14.40 1.77
C ARG A 58 -1.73 -15.40 1.27
N ASP A 59 -0.53 -15.40 1.85
CA ASP A 59 0.59 -16.25 1.46
C ASP A 59 0.61 -17.56 2.29
N LEU A 60 -0.35 -17.72 3.21
CA LEU A 60 -0.59 -18.86 4.08
C LEU A 60 -1.83 -19.62 3.62
#